data_AF-A0A958GL38-F1
#
_entry.id   AF-A0A958GL38-F1
#
_cell.length_a   1.000
_cell.length_b   1.000
_cell.length_c   1.000
_cell.angle_alpha   90.00
_cell.angle_beta   90.00
_cell.angle_gamma   90.00
#
_symmetry.space_group_name_H-M   'P 1'
#
loop_
_entity.id
_entity.type
_entity.pdbx_description
1 polymer ?
#
loop_
_entity_poly.entity_id
_entity_poly.type
_entity_poly.pdbx_seq_one_letter_code
_entity_poly.pdbx_strand_id
1 'polypeptide(L)'
;MVSKESSLSLHFVGKEKAELVRVEFFCGQKQEHICSVRGRSHPGSTRFQCFNWTSAVQALALFFLNTLIAYRRSVEAAEELSPGLSGEGGSPAASLDYALARQANWLLDMFGVDSNGVARARRLLLRTNPERKRPGPVTITLNARVLAPERVLVYYEQQQISEVERLEQLADRLEGKVQSGPQDPGDAQPQEMHTPVLRVFEGCAGQVTVEAPQFDFFPRPFEHAGCRSAFASMLYKELEQVLRTTCIFNRNHYRSKVSEMVASPVFLKFSGTVGGFFEELDDSLSSAARLGATEEDIAGALRSDAGEPLGVCVPAAGVGPLALIYYLEKVKRYPVQARFRFVHAGGVLQRLLEQDHVERHEVCVLGSGHLSQLMADPRRNKFAAITLLPDISFQIIASKRRRKAASLKQAEFMLLGDGVSTSLHYYNELLSAEAICKRKSKLSFAEPHEIMPLFAETNEELRAIQWFPYYNFNQLFNGCQLVLPHQEPSRFRRNVLVGSRSFFRNAAARQALEIALRDAWLTLLESPQALRLVSELMAEDSDYLRFLARSAGLHHIDFDSRATLMSLVQPSVEEAALPIRA
;
A
#
# COMPACT_ATOMS: atom_id res chain seq x y z
N MET A 1 -6.20 37.29 -25.49
CA MET A 1 -5.59 36.13 -24.80
C MET A 1 -6.19 36.06 -23.41
N VAL A 2 -6.94 35.00 -23.07
CA VAL A 2 -7.50 34.83 -21.72
C VAL A 2 -6.32 34.55 -20.77
N SER A 3 -6.11 35.36 -19.74
CA SER A 3 -5.08 35.09 -18.73
C SER A 3 -5.41 33.74 -18.08
N LYS A 4 -4.53 32.76 -18.25
CA LYS A 4 -4.66 31.46 -17.58
C LYS A 4 -4.11 31.64 -16.16
N GLU A 5 -4.93 32.20 -15.29
CA GLU A 5 -4.59 32.41 -13.89
C GLU A 5 -4.80 31.13 -13.08
N SER A 6 -4.00 30.95 -12.03
CA SER A 6 -4.18 29.82 -11.11
C SER A 6 -5.28 30.14 -10.10
N SER A 7 -5.97 29.11 -9.61
CA SER A 7 -6.96 29.23 -8.53
C SER A 7 -6.81 28.09 -7.52
N LEU A 8 -7.26 28.33 -6.29
CA LEU A 8 -7.19 27.37 -5.20
C LEU A 8 -8.52 27.34 -4.44
N SER A 9 -9.14 26.17 -4.34
CA SER A 9 -10.33 25.94 -3.52
C SER A 9 -9.99 25.10 -2.29
N LEU A 10 -10.37 25.57 -1.11
CA LEU A 10 -10.18 24.87 0.17
C LEU A 10 -11.55 24.52 0.76
N HIS A 11 -11.79 23.24 1.03
CA HIS A 11 -13.06 22.75 1.57
C HIS A 11 -12.88 22.20 2.98
N PHE A 12 -13.63 22.77 3.92
CA PHE A 12 -13.59 22.47 5.34
C PHE A 12 -14.91 21.88 5.84
N VAL A 13 -14.85 21.02 6.85
CA VAL A 13 -15.99 20.47 7.61
C VAL A 13 -15.68 20.44 9.11
N GLY A 14 -16.69 20.21 9.93
CA GLY A 14 -16.56 19.95 11.36
C GLY A 14 -16.97 21.15 12.21
N LYS A 15 -17.89 20.91 13.16
CA LYS A 15 -18.49 21.97 14.00
C LYS A 15 -17.56 22.45 15.11
N GLU A 16 -17.02 21.53 15.91
CA GLU A 16 -16.18 21.84 17.06
C GLU A 16 -14.72 22.10 16.66
N LYS A 17 -14.22 21.27 15.74
CA LYS A 17 -12.88 21.38 15.19
C LYS A 17 -12.98 21.34 13.67
N ALA A 18 -12.68 22.45 13.03
CA ALA A 18 -12.67 22.53 11.58
C ALA A 18 -11.50 21.73 11.02
N GLU A 19 -11.74 21.02 9.93
CA GLU A 19 -10.72 20.21 9.27
C GLU A 19 -10.83 20.34 7.74
N LEU A 20 -9.69 20.47 7.06
CA LEU A 20 -9.65 20.49 5.60
C LEU A 20 -9.90 19.08 5.07
N VAL A 21 -10.88 18.92 4.20
CA VAL A 21 -11.25 17.63 3.61
C VAL A 21 -10.98 17.53 2.12
N ARG A 22 -10.86 18.66 1.43
CA ARG A 22 -10.57 18.68 -0.01
C ARG A 22 -9.83 19.95 -0.38
N VAL A 23 -8.89 19.80 -1.30
CA VAL A 23 -8.14 20.88 -1.95
C VAL A 23 -8.30 20.71 -3.45
N GLU A 24 -8.62 21.79 -4.14
CA GLU A 24 -8.61 21.83 -5.60
C GLU A 24 -7.67 22.93 -6.06
N PHE A 25 -6.68 22.59 -6.86
CA PHE A 25 -5.73 23.52 -7.42
C PHE A 25 -5.79 23.50 -8.94
N PHE A 26 -6.11 24.64 -9.54
CA PHE A 26 -6.03 24.84 -10.97
C PHE A 26 -4.74 25.58 -11.30
N CYS A 27 -3.85 24.94 -12.06
CA CYS A 27 -2.60 25.56 -12.50
C CYS A 27 -2.78 26.18 -13.89
N GLY A 28 -2.87 27.51 -13.94
CA GLY A 28 -3.10 28.23 -15.18
C GLY A 28 -2.04 27.98 -16.26
N GLN A 29 -0.76 27.83 -15.87
CA GLN A 29 0.34 27.60 -16.83
C GLN A 29 0.18 26.31 -17.64
N LYS A 30 -0.35 25.24 -17.04
CA LYS A 30 -0.53 23.93 -17.69
C LYS A 30 -2.00 23.56 -17.99
N GLN A 31 -2.95 24.39 -17.56
CA GLN A 31 -4.38 24.06 -17.54
C GLN A 31 -4.67 22.71 -16.88
N GLU A 32 -3.94 22.43 -15.80
CA GLU A 32 -4.07 21.20 -15.05
C GLU A 32 -4.93 21.44 -13.81
N HIS A 33 -5.90 20.57 -13.59
CA HIS A 33 -6.75 20.58 -12.41
C HIS A 33 -6.36 19.42 -11.50
N ILE A 34 -5.95 19.74 -10.28
CA ILE A 34 -5.49 18.79 -9.28
C ILE A 34 -6.48 18.81 -8.14
N CYS A 35 -7.03 17.65 -7.79
CA CYS A 35 -7.97 17.52 -6.69
C CYS A 35 -7.45 16.48 -5.69
N SER A 36 -7.37 16.90 -4.44
CA SER A 36 -6.86 16.08 -3.35
C SER A 36 -7.87 16.05 -2.22
N VAL A 37 -8.04 14.87 -1.63
CA VAL A 37 -9.01 14.64 -0.56
C VAL A 37 -8.30 14.15 0.69
N ARG A 38 -8.83 14.52 1.86
CA ARG A 38 -8.30 14.05 3.13
C ARG A 38 -8.57 12.56 3.28
N GLY A 39 -7.57 11.83 3.74
CA GLY A 39 -7.64 10.39 4.01
C GLY A 39 -6.45 9.65 3.42
N ARG A 40 -6.55 8.32 3.40
CA ARG A 40 -5.61 7.45 2.72
C ARG A 40 -6.40 6.71 1.64
N SER A 41 -6.34 7.20 0.41
CA SER A 41 -6.93 6.59 -0.79
C SER A 41 -8.47 6.52 -0.74
N HIS A 42 -9.17 7.21 -1.65
CA HIS A 42 -10.59 6.88 -1.87
C HIS A 42 -10.63 5.51 -2.57
N PRO A 43 -11.19 4.44 -1.96
CA PRO A 43 -11.24 3.14 -2.60
C PRO A 43 -12.01 3.27 -3.93
N GLY A 44 -11.33 2.99 -5.05
CA GLY A 44 -11.91 2.99 -6.39
C GLY A 44 -11.75 4.26 -7.24
N SER A 45 -11.15 5.35 -6.73
CA SER A 45 -10.85 6.52 -7.57
C SER A 45 -9.34 6.73 -7.74
N THR A 46 -8.81 6.36 -8.91
CA THR A 46 -7.45 6.72 -9.34
C THR A 46 -7.30 8.23 -9.62
N ARG A 47 -8.40 9.00 -9.61
CA ARG A 47 -8.41 10.42 -9.97
C ARG A 47 -8.09 11.37 -8.82
N PHE A 48 -8.21 10.95 -7.57
CA PHE A 48 -8.01 11.85 -6.43
C PHE A 48 -6.73 11.50 -5.66
N GLN A 49 -5.86 12.49 -5.53
CA GLN A 49 -4.68 12.39 -4.67
C GLN A 49 -5.11 12.57 -3.20
N CYS A 50 -4.32 12.12 -2.23
CA CYS A 50 -4.76 12.04 -0.83
C CYS A 50 -3.81 12.74 0.13
N PHE A 51 -4.33 13.31 1.22
CA PHE A 51 -3.50 13.92 2.26
C PHE A 51 -3.98 13.60 3.67
N ASN A 52 -3.04 13.61 4.63
CA ASN A 52 -3.35 13.45 6.06
C ASN A 52 -3.45 14.82 6.74
N TRP A 53 -4.34 14.94 7.72
CA TRP A 53 -4.55 16.17 8.50
C TRP A 53 -3.45 16.34 9.56
N THR A 54 -2.27 16.74 9.11
CA THR A 54 -1.08 16.96 9.95
C THR A 54 -0.96 18.43 10.38
N SER A 55 -0.08 18.74 11.34
CA SER A 55 0.21 20.12 11.75
C SER A 55 0.68 21.01 10.60
N ALA A 56 1.45 20.46 9.64
CA ALA A 56 1.89 21.21 8.46
C ALA A 56 0.74 21.51 7.49
N VAL A 57 -0.24 20.61 7.36
CA VAL A 57 -1.45 20.85 6.53
C VAL A 57 -2.39 21.83 7.22
N GLN A 58 -2.49 21.79 8.55
CA GLN A 58 -3.19 22.81 9.34
C GLN A 58 -2.53 24.19 9.17
N ALA A 59 -1.21 24.26 9.24
CA ALA A 59 -0.47 25.50 9.01
C ALA A 59 -0.68 26.04 7.58
N LEU A 60 -0.71 25.17 6.57
CA LEU A 60 -1.06 25.56 5.19
C LEU A 60 -2.47 26.14 5.11
N ALA A 61 -3.46 25.50 5.74
CA ALA A 61 -4.84 25.97 5.75
C ALA A 61 -4.96 27.35 6.42
N LEU A 62 -4.35 27.51 7.60
CA LEU A 62 -4.29 28.78 8.32
C LEU A 62 -3.60 29.88 7.50
N PHE A 63 -2.50 29.55 6.83
CA PHE A 63 -1.79 30.48 5.96
C PHE A 63 -2.71 31.08 4.88
N PHE A 64 -3.47 30.23 4.16
CA PHE A 64 -4.36 30.71 3.11
C PHE A 64 -5.55 31.49 3.65
N LEU A 65 -6.13 31.08 4.79
CA LEU A 65 -7.20 31.84 5.45
C LEU A 65 -6.73 33.23 5.87
N ASN A 66 -5.59 33.32 6.58
CA ASN A 66 -5.02 34.59 7.02
C ASN A 66 -4.64 35.48 5.83
N THR A 67 -4.16 34.89 4.74
CA THR A 67 -3.88 35.62 3.49
C THR A 67 -5.15 36.24 2.90
N LEU A 68 -6.23 35.48 2.83
CA LEU A 68 -7.50 35.95 2.28
C LEU A 68 -8.16 37.00 3.18
N ILE A 69 -8.10 36.83 4.51
CA ILE A 69 -8.59 37.80 5.50
C ILE A 69 -7.87 39.13 5.36
N ALA A 70 -6.52 39.11 5.33
CA ALA A 70 -5.72 40.33 5.22
C ALA A 70 -5.95 41.04 3.89
N TYR A 71 -6.05 40.30 2.78
CA TYR A 71 -6.36 40.86 1.47
C TYR A 71 -7.73 41.57 1.46
N ARG A 72 -8.76 40.97 2.06
CA ARG A 72 -10.08 41.62 2.10
C ARG A 72 -10.08 42.89 2.94
N ARG A 73 -9.38 42.86 4.08
CA ARG A 73 -9.18 44.05 4.92
C ARG A 73 -8.39 45.14 4.20
N SER A 74 -7.34 44.80 3.45
CA SER A 74 -6.55 45.81 2.74
C SER A 74 -7.33 46.46 1.60
N VAL A 75 -8.21 45.73 0.92
CA VAL A 75 -9.13 46.28 -0.07
C VAL A 75 -10.09 47.29 0.56
N GLU A 76 -10.52 47.06 1.81
CA GLU A 76 -11.41 47.97 2.55
C GLU A 76 -10.66 49.17 3.16
N ALA A 77 -9.45 48.97 3.68
CA ALA A 77 -8.70 49.96 4.46
C ALA A 77 -7.60 50.71 3.68
N ALA A 78 -7.30 50.31 2.43
CA ALA A 78 -6.19 50.83 1.62
C ALA A 78 -4.78 50.71 2.26
N GLU A 79 -4.60 49.82 3.24
CA GLU A 79 -3.30 49.55 3.87
C GLU A 79 -2.59 48.36 3.21
N GLU A 80 -1.30 48.51 2.90
CA GLU A 80 -0.48 47.45 2.32
C GLU A 80 -0.05 46.45 3.41
N LEU A 81 -0.96 45.54 3.77
CA LEU A 81 -0.65 44.41 4.63
C LEU A 81 0.09 43.33 3.83
N SER A 82 1.20 42.84 4.37
CA SER A 82 1.92 41.66 3.84
C SER A 82 1.49 40.42 4.62
N PRO A 83 0.38 39.73 4.25
CA PRO A 83 -0.04 38.53 4.97
C PRO A 83 1.00 37.43 4.88
N GLY A 84 1.24 36.79 6.02
CA GLY A 84 2.09 35.63 6.10
C GLY A 84 2.00 34.93 7.45
N LEU A 85 2.61 33.76 7.53
CA LEU A 85 2.90 33.13 8.81
C LEU A 85 4.34 33.44 9.20
N SER A 86 4.57 33.88 10.43
CA SER A 86 5.91 34.07 10.98
C SER A 86 6.04 33.37 12.33
N GLY A 87 7.17 32.73 12.58
CA GLY A 87 7.44 32.11 13.87
C GLY A 87 8.74 31.32 13.93
N GLU A 88 9.11 30.93 15.14
CA GLU A 88 10.30 30.11 15.40
C GLU A 88 9.97 28.61 15.46
N GLY A 89 10.84 27.80 16.08
CA GLY A 89 10.64 26.35 16.21
C GLY A 89 9.33 26.02 16.92
N GLY A 90 8.60 25.02 16.42
CA GLY A 90 7.29 24.62 16.94
C GLY A 90 6.12 25.48 16.44
N SER A 91 6.37 26.59 15.74
CA SER A 91 5.29 27.40 15.16
C SER A 91 4.67 26.74 13.91
N PRO A 92 3.45 27.17 13.51
CA PRO A 92 2.86 26.81 12.23
C PRO A 92 3.79 27.15 11.04
N ALA A 93 4.46 28.31 11.08
CA ALA A 93 5.40 28.74 10.05
C ALA A 93 6.57 27.75 9.90
N ALA A 94 7.19 27.33 11.01
CA ALA A 94 8.28 26.35 10.99
C ALA A 94 7.83 24.96 10.53
N SER A 95 6.61 24.55 10.88
CA SER A 95 6.03 23.27 10.45
C SER A 95 5.81 23.23 8.93
N LEU A 96 5.28 24.32 8.37
CA LEU A 96 5.07 24.44 6.93
C LEU A 96 6.39 24.59 6.16
N ASP A 97 7.35 25.36 6.67
CA ASP A 97 8.70 25.47 6.08
C ASP A 97 9.42 24.12 6.01
N TYR A 98 9.37 23.34 7.09
CA TYR A 98 9.95 22.00 7.11
C TYR A 98 9.33 21.10 6.03
N ALA A 99 8.00 21.11 5.88
CA ALA A 99 7.31 20.34 4.84
C ALA A 99 7.71 20.78 3.42
N LEU A 100 7.87 22.09 3.19
CA LEU A 100 8.33 22.66 1.92
C LEU A 100 9.79 22.30 1.60
N ALA A 101 10.67 22.28 2.61
CA ALA A 101 12.07 21.87 2.45
C ALA A 101 12.18 20.39 2.07
N ARG A 102 11.38 19.53 2.71
CA ARG A 102 11.36 18.08 2.47
C ARG A 102 10.51 17.65 1.26
N GLN A 103 9.78 18.57 0.63
CA GLN A 103 8.82 18.27 -0.44
C GLN A 103 7.88 17.14 -0.04
N ALA A 104 7.22 17.29 1.12
CA ALA A 104 6.29 16.28 1.62
C ALA A 104 5.31 15.84 0.52
N ASN A 105 5.05 14.53 0.39
CA ASN A 105 4.25 13.97 -0.71
C ASN A 105 2.91 14.68 -0.89
N TRP A 106 2.25 15.07 0.20
CA TRP A 106 0.98 15.77 0.14
C TRP A 106 1.06 17.13 -0.60
N LEU A 107 2.23 17.78 -0.66
CA LEU A 107 2.43 19.00 -1.47
C LEU A 107 2.44 18.68 -2.97
N LEU A 108 3.01 17.54 -3.35
CA LEU A 108 2.95 17.02 -4.72
C LEU A 108 1.50 16.64 -5.05
N ASP A 109 0.82 16.02 -4.09
CA ASP A 109 -0.57 15.60 -4.21
C ASP A 109 -1.55 16.77 -4.27
N MET A 110 -1.26 17.90 -3.63
CA MET A 110 -2.14 19.09 -3.62
C MET A 110 -1.90 20.04 -4.79
N PHE A 111 -0.64 20.19 -5.20
CA PHE A 111 -0.25 21.26 -6.12
C PHE A 111 0.44 20.74 -7.39
N GLY A 112 0.73 19.45 -7.47
CA GLY A 112 1.46 18.84 -8.56
C GLY A 112 2.94 19.19 -8.57
N VAL A 113 3.62 18.74 -9.63
CA VAL A 113 5.04 18.98 -9.86
C VAL A 113 5.28 19.85 -11.09
N ASP A 114 6.38 20.60 -11.10
CA ASP A 114 6.88 21.26 -12.30
C ASP A 114 7.63 20.25 -13.22
N SER A 115 8.25 20.75 -14.28
CA SER A 115 9.01 19.91 -15.23
C SER A 115 10.25 19.23 -14.61
N ASN A 116 10.71 19.69 -13.44
CA ASN A 116 11.88 19.15 -12.75
C ASN A 116 11.47 18.22 -11.59
N GLY A 117 10.18 17.87 -11.48
CA GLY A 117 9.67 17.06 -10.37
C GLY A 117 9.58 17.80 -9.04
N VAL A 118 9.70 19.13 -9.03
CA VAL A 118 9.63 19.94 -7.80
C VAL A 118 8.18 20.34 -7.52
N ALA A 119 7.76 20.23 -6.25
CA ALA A 119 6.42 20.65 -5.84
C ALA A 119 6.12 22.11 -6.26
N ARG A 120 5.02 22.35 -6.99
CA ARG A 120 4.62 23.72 -7.40
C ARG A 120 4.35 24.64 -6.21
N ALA A 121 4.01 24.06 -5.06
CA ALA A 121 3.89 24.76 -3.79
C ALA A 121 5.12 25.62 -3.43
N ARG A 122 6.34 25.22 -3.84
CA ARG A 122 7.56 26.01 -3.60
C ARG A 122 7.63 27.30 -4.41
N ARG A 123 6.88 27.41 -5.51
CA ARG A 123 6.73 28.65 -6.30
C ARG A 123 5.57 29.51 -5.78
N LEU A 124 4.55 28.86 -5.23
CA LEU A 124 3.39 29.51 -4.61
C LEU A 124 3.76 30.17 -3.28
N LEU A 125 4.59 29.52 -2.46
CA LEU A 125 4.92 29.95 -1.10
C LEU A 125 6.36 30.47 -1.04
N LEU A 126 6.51 31.77 -0.83
CA LEU A 126 7.81 32.43 -0.62
C LEU A 126 8.23 32.26 0.83
N ARG A 127 9.53 32.10 1.07
CA ARG A 127 10.08 31.85 2.41
C ARG A 127 11.25 32.79 2.69
N THR A 128 11.24 33.42 3.86
CA THR A 128 12.42 34.10 4.42
C THR A 128 13.00 33.24 5.53
N ASN A 129 14.33 33.20 5.63
CA ASN A 129 15.05 32.34 6.57
C ASN A 129 14.64 30.85 6.52
N PRO A 130 14.64 30.21 5.33
CA PRO A 130 14.23 28.82 5.18
C PRO A 130 15.11 27.89 6.02
N GLU A 131 14.49 26.89 6.63
CA GLU A 131 15.09 25.93 7.56
C GLU A 131 15.77 26.59 8.76
N ARG A 132 15.45 27.86 9.05
CA ARG A 132 16.04 28.68 10.11
C ARG A 132 17.57 28.71 10.09
N LYS A 133 18.16 28.84 8.89
CA LYS A 133 19.63 28.89 8.70
C LYS A 133 20.29 30.13 9.32
N ARG A 134 19.52 31.17 9.64
CA ARG A 134 19.95 32.38 10.34
C ARG A 134 19.13 32.56 11.64
N PRO A 135 19.66 33.27 12.64
CA PRO A 135 18.86 33.66 13.82
C PRO A 135 17.59 34.41 13.41
N GLY A 136 16.49 34.13 14.11
CA GLY A 136 15.18 34.74 13.89
C GLY A 136 14.12 33.78 13.34
N PRO A 137 12.88 34.28 13.15
CA PRO A 137 11.76 33.47 12.69
C PRO A 137 11.89 33.10 11.20
N VAL A 138 11.18 32.05 10.80
CA VAL A 138 10.87 31.79 9.39
C VAL A 138 9.58 32.53 9.05
N THR A 139 9.53 33.20 7.89
CA THR A 139 8.29 33.83 7.40
C THR A 139 7.89 33.23 6.07
N ILE A 140 6.60 32.91 5.93
CA ILE A 140 6.00 32.35 4.72
C ILE A 140 4.97 33.34 4.19
N THR A 141 5.11 33.75 2.92
CA THR A 141 4.20 34.69 2.22
C THR A 141 3.73 34.12 0.88
N LEU A 142 2.61 34.62 0.36
CA LEU A 142 2.05 34.16 -0.92
C LEU A 142 2.75 34.86 -2.09
N ASN A 143 3.15 34.09 -3.10
CA ASN A 143 3.59 34.64 -4.37
C ASN A 143 2.38 35.06 -5.22
N ALA A 144 1.92 36.30 -5.03
CA ALA A 144 0.75 36.85 -5.73
C ALA A 144 0.86 36.81 -7.27
N ARG A 145 2.09 36.73 -7.82
CA ARG A 145 2.31 36.56 -9.27
C ARG A 145 1.91 35.19 -9.81
N VAL A 146 1.83 34.17 -8.95
CA VAL A 146 1.49 32.79 -9.33
C VAL A 146 0.05 32.45 -8.96
N LEU A 147 -0.40 32.91 -7.79
CA LEU A 147 -1.77 32.76 -7.29
C LEU A 147 -2.16 34.05 -6.57
N ALA A 148 -3.08 34.81 -7.17
CA ALA A 148 -3.58 36.04 -6.57
C ALA A 148 -4.48 35.71 -5.36
N PRO A 149 -4.41 36.47 -4.24
CA PRO A 149 -5.21 36.19 -3.05
C PRO A 149 -6.73 36.05 -3.30
N GLU A 150 -7.29 36.86 -4.19
CA GLU A 150 -8.69 36.84 -4.60
C GLU A 150 -9.12 35.56 -5.33
N ARG A 151 -8.15 34.78 -5.82
CA ARG A 151 -8.37 33.47 -6.47
C ARG A 151 -8.36 32.30 -5.48
N VAL A 152 -8.23 32.58 -4.18
CA VAL A 152 -8.40 31.60 -3.12
C VAL A 152 -9.88 31.56 -2.70
N LEU A 153 -10.52 30.42 -2.94
CA LEU A 153 -11.92 30.16 -2.60
C LEU A 153 -11.98 29.26 -1.37
N VAL A 154 -12.87 29.59 -0.43
CA VAL A 154 -13.04 28.84 0.80
C VAL A 154 -14.47 28.37 0.92
N TYR A 155 -14.65 27.07 1.16
CA TYR A 155 -15.94 26.43 1.39
C TYR A 155 -15.94 25.82 2.79
N TYR A 156 -17.01 26.07 3.56
CA TYR A 156 -17.24 25.47 4.87
C TYR A 156 -18.63 24.86 4.90
N GLU A 157 -18.74 23.57 5.22
CA GLU A 157 -20.01 22.82 5.18
C GLU A 157 -20.72 22.97 3.82
N GLN A 158 -19.95 22.82 2.72
CA GLN A 158 -20.37 22.97 1.32
C GLN A 158 -20.80 24.38 0.89
N GLN A 159 -20.84 25.36 1.80
CA GLN A 159 -21.14 26.75 1.48
C GLN A 159 -19.86 27.53 1.23
N GLN A 160 -19.77 28.27 0.12
CA GLN A 160 -18.69 29.23 -0.09
C GLN A 160 -18.80 30.37 0.94
N ILE A 161 -17.72 30.65 1.66
CA ILE A 161 -17.66 31.74 2.62
C ILE A 161 -16.77 32.87 2.10
N SER A 162 -17.34 34.08 2.08
CA SER A 162 -16.73 35.28 1.52
C SER A 162 -16.68 36.46 2.52
N GLU A 163 -17.35 36.34 3.65
CA GLU A 163 -17.35 37.33 4.73
C GLU A 163 -16.09 37.18 5.59
N VAL A 164 -15.46 38.30 5.99
CA VAL A 164 -14.22 38.31 6.77
C VAL A 164 -14.44 37.67 8.14
N GLU A 165 -15.55 37.99 8.80
CA GLU A 165 -15.91 37.48 10.12
C GLU A 165 -16.04 35.95 10.12
N ARG A 166 -16.64 35.39 9.06
CA ARG A 166 -16.80 33.93 8.92
C ARG A 166 -15.45 33.23 8.65
N LEU A 167 -14.54 33.88 7.93
CA LEU A 167 -13.18 33.35 7.73
C LEU A 167 -12.38 33.36 9.04
N GLU A 168 -12.50 34.42 9.83
CA GLU A 168 -11.83 34.51 11.14
C GLU A 168 -12.34 33.45 12.11
N GLN A 169 -13.66 33.25 12.19
CA GLN A 169 -14.24 32.18 12.99
C GLN A 169 -13.74 30.78 12.57
N LEU A 170 -13.53 30.56 11.27
CA LEU A 170 -12.96 29.31 10.76
C LEU A 170 -11.48 29.16 11.13
N ALA A 171 -10.70 30.24 11.07
CA ALA A 171 -9.30 30.26 11.48
C ALA A 171 -9.15 29.98 12.98
N ASP A 172 -9.97 30.60 13.84
CA ASP A 172 -9.97 30.36 15.29
C ASP A 172 -10.23 28.88 15.63
N ARG A 173 -11.18 28.25 14.93
CA ARG A 173 -11.49 26.81 15.07
C ARG A 173 -10.32 25.91 14.67
N LEU A 174 -9.52 26.32 13.70
CA LEU A 174 -8.32 25.59 13.28
C LEU A 174 -7.18 25.72 14.29
N GLU A 175 -7.02 26.89 14.91
CA GLU A 175 -6.03 27.11 15.96
C GLU A 175 -6.39 26.42 17.29
N GLY A 176 -7.62 25.91 17.40
CA GLY A 176 -8.12 25.30 18.64
C GLY A 176 -8.43 26.33 19.72
N LYS A 177 -8.60 27.60 19.35
CA LYS A 177 -9.13 28.64 20.23
C LYS A 177 -10.62 28.38 20.39
N VAL A 178 -10.99 27.62 21.42
CA VAL A 178 -12.40 27.40 21.77
C VAL A 178 -13.01 28.76 22.10
N GLN A 179 -14.00 29.19 21.30
CA GLN A 179 -14.85 30.30 21.69
C GLN A 179 -15.65 29.83 22.91
N SER A 180 -15.30 30.33 24.10
CA SER A 180 -16.04 30.08 25.33
C SER A 180 -17.37 30.86 25.29
N GLY A 181 -18.32 30.35 24.49
CA GLY A 181 -19.74 30.66 24.63
C GLY A 181 -20.36 29.75 25.70
N PRO A 182 -21.39 30.21 26.44
CA PRO A 182 -21.89 29.50 27.61
C PRO A 182 -22.60 28.20 27.20
N GLN A 183 -22.10 27.06 27.68
CA GLN A 183 -22.79 25.78 27.63
C GLN A 183 -22.75 25.11 29.02
N ASP A 184 -23.93 24.59 29.41
CA ASP A 184 -24.26 23.91 30.67
C ASP A 184 -23.40 22.66 30.97
N PRO A 185 -23.08 22.38 32.25
CA PRO A 185 -22.29 21.22 32.64
C PRO A 185 -23.18 20.00 32.98
N GLY A 186 -22.82 18.83 32.44
CA GLY A 186 -23.34 17.52 32.83
C GLY A 186 -22.20 16.53 33.06
N ASP A 187 -22.11 16.04 34.30
CA ASP A 187 -21.03 15.26 34.91
C ASP A 187 -20.80 13.85 34.34
N ALA A 188 -19.54 13.37 34.37
CA ALA A 188 -19.21 11.96 34.59
C ALA A 188 -17.75 11.77 35.08
N GLN A 189 -17.59 11.04 36.19
CA GLN A 189 -16.32 10.64 36.82
C GLN A 189 -15.79 9.28 36.31
N PRO A 190 -14.47 8.98 36.43
CA PRO A 190 -13.88 7.71 36.03
C PRO A 190 -13.60 6.74 37.21
N GLN A 191 -13.70 5.43 36.96
CA GLN A 191 -13.29 4.35 37.88
C GLN A 191 -12.03 3.62 37.39
N GLU A 192 -11.17 3.26 38.35
CA GLU A 192 -9.89 2.57 38.19
C GLU A 192 -10.02 1.06 37.93
N MET A 193 -9.04 0.45 37.25
CA MET A 193 -8.96 -1.00 36.99
C MET A 193 -7.61 -1.60 37.38
N HIS A 194 -7.68 -2.69 38.14
CA HIS A 194 -6.58 -3.61 38.46
C HIS A 194 -6.17 -4.49 37.26
N THR A 195 -4.91 -4.93 37.26
CA THR A 195 -4.28 -5.76 36.22
C THR A 195 -4.01 -7.18 36.73
N PRO A 196 -4.30 -8.26 35.97
CA PRO A 196 -3.71 -9.56 36.23
C PRO A 196 -2.75 -10.03 35.12
N VAL A 197 -1.77 -10.80 35.57
CA VAL A 197 -0.60 -11.36 34.87
C VAL A 197 -0.98 -12.61 34.07
N LEU A 198 -0.43 -12.74 32.86
CA LEU A 198 -0.61 -13.87 31.93
C LEU A 198 0.35 -15.03 32.24
N ARG A 199 -0.15 -16.27 32.21
CA ARG A 199 0.64 -17.51 32.11
C ARG A 199 0.58 -18.06 30.68
N VAL A 200 1.72 -18.54 30.19
CA VAL A 200 1.92 -19.16 28.87
C VAL A 200 1.63 -20.66 28.98
N PHE A 201 0.92 -21.22 27.99
CA PHE A 201 0.77 -22.66 27.80
C PHE A 201 1.58 -23.10 26.58
N GLU A 202 2.41 -24.13 26.76
CA GLU A 202 3.07 -24.92 25.70
C GLU A 202 2.28 -26.21 25.48
N GLY A 203 2.16 -26.67 24.23
CA GLY A 203 1.53 -27.97 23.95
C GLY A 203 1.43 -28.38 22.49
N CYS A 204 2.33 -29.29 22.11
CA CYS A 204 2.16 -30.45 21.21
C CYS A 204 2.03 -30.26 19.69
N ALA A 205 3.15 -30.54 19.00
CA ALA A 205 3.19 -30.93 17.59
C ALA A 205 3.33 -32.46 17.48
N GLY A 206 2.39 -33.12 16.79
CA GLY A 206 2.51 -34.51 16.34
C GLY A 206 2.17 -34.55 14.84
N GLN A 207 3.15 -34.85 14.00
CA GLN A 207 2.95 -35.02 12.55
C GLN A 207 2.42 -36.41 12.26
N VAL A 208 1.23 -36.49 11.65
CA VAL A 208 0.71 -37.69 11.00
C VAL A 208 0.86 -37.46 9.49
N THR A 209 1.72 -38.22 8.83
CA THR A 209 1.77 -38.29 7.37
C THR A 209 0.66 -39.20 6.88
N VAL A 210 -0.40 -38.60 6.33
CA VAL A 210 -1.45 -39.30 5.60
C VAL A 210 -1.13 -39.19 4.10
N GLU A 211 -1.09 -40.33 3.39
CA GLU A 211 -0.99 -40.36 1.93
C GLU A 211 -2.22 -39.69 1.32
N ALA A 212 -2.00 -38.64 0.52
CA ALA A 212 -3.08 -37.85 -0.07
C ALA A 212 -3.83 -38.67 -1.15
N PRO A 213 -5.17 -38.81 -1.04
CA PRO A 213 -5.95 -39.50 -2.06
C PRO A 213 -5.87 -38.75 -3.41
N GLN A 214 -5.89 -39.51 -4.51
CA GLN A 214 -5.95 -38.97 -5.88
C GLN A 214 -7.32 -38.29 -6.11
N PHE A 215 -7.36 -36.96 -6.00
CA PHE A 215 -8.55 -36.13 -6.25
C PHE A 215 -8.68 -35.76 -7.74
N ASP A 216 -9.19 -36.67 -8.58
CA ASP A 216 -9.34 -36.43 -10.03
C ASP A 216 -10.74 -35.95 -10.48
N PHE A 217 -11.72 -35.76 -9.59
CA PHE A 217 -13.13 -35.53 -10.00
C PHE A 217 -13.87 -34.42 -9.26
N PHE A 218 -13.38 -33.17 -9.31
CA PHE A 218 -14.18 -32.01 -8.89
C PHE A 218 -14.25 -30.97 -10.01
N PRO A 219 -15.45 -30.47 -10.39
CA PRO A 219 -15.58 -29.41 -11.38
C PRO A 219 -14.80 -28.20 -10.89
N ARG A 220 -13.77 -27.81 -11.66
CA ARG A 220 -12.83 -26.78 -11.20
C ARG A 220 -13.53 -25.42 -11.38
N PRO A 221 -13.56 -24.54 -10.36
CA PRO A 221 -14.17 -23.20 -10.45
C PRO A 221 -13.77 -22.43 -11.72
N PHE A 222 -12.53 -22.66 -12.17
CA PHE A 222 -11.91 -22.01 -13.31
C PHE A 222 -12.04 -22.78 -14.63
N GLU A 223 -12.82 -23.87 -14.72
CA GLU A 223 -13.19 -24.47 -16.01
C GLU A 223 -14.22 -23.61 -16.76
N HIS A 224 -15.01 -22.82 -16.03
CA HIS A 224 -15.93 -21.87 -16.63
C HIS A 224 -15.18 -20.61 -17.11
N ALA A 225 -15.30 -20.28 -18.40
CA ALA A 225 -14.64 -19.12 -19.00
C ALA A 225 -14.95 -17.80 -18.27
N GLY A 226 -16.19 -17.65 -17.77
CA GLY A 226 -16.60 -16.49 -16.97
C GLY A 226 -15.80 -16.32 -15.67
N CYS A 227 -15.42 -17.42 -15.00
CA CYS A 227 -14.61 -17.37 -13.78
C CYS A 227 -13.17 -16.97 -14.08
N ARG A 228 -12.60 -17.43 -15.20
CA ARG A 228 -11.26 -16.99 -15.64
C ARG A 228 -11.25 -15.51 -15.96
N SER A 229 -12.25 -15.02 -16.70
CA SER A 229 -12.38 -13.60 -17.02
C SER A 229 -12.53 -12.73 -15.76
N ALA A 230 -13.39 -13.15 -14.82
CA ALA A 230 -13.53 -12.48 -13.53
C ALA A 230 -12.22 -12.46 -12.74
N PHE A 231 -11.50 -13.59 -12.70
CA PHE A 231 -10.20 -13.68 -12.04
C PHE A 231 -9.12 -12.82 -12.72
N ALA A 232 -9.08 -12.78 -14.05
CA ALA A 232 -8.20 -11.89 -14.81
C ALA A 232 -8.50 -10.42 -14.50
N SER A 233 -9.77 -10.04 -14.39
CA SER A 233 -10.15 -8.68 -13.98
C SER A 233 -9.73 -8.36 -12.55
N MET A 234 -9.83 -9.31 -11.63
CA MET A 234 -9.32 -9.15 -10.26
C MET A 234 -7.81 -8.99 -10.24
N LEU A 235 -7.08 -9.83 -10.98
CA LEU A 235 -5.63 -9.75 -11.14
C LEU A 235 -5.22 -8.38 -11.68
N TYR A 236 -5.89 -7.89 -12.72
CA TYR A 236 -5.61 -6.58 -13.30
C TYR A 236 -5.72 -5.45 -12.26
N LYS A 237 -6.85 -5.40 -11.52
CA LYS A 237 -7.09 -4.37 -10.50
C LYS A 237 -6.07 -4.46 -9.36
N GLU A 238 -5.74 -5.68 -8.94
CA GLU A 238 -4.75 -5.93 -7.90
C GLU A 238 -3.33 -5.52 -8.33
N LEU A 239 -2.90 -5.93 -9.53
CA LEU A 239 -1.58 -5.63 -10.07
C LEU A 239 -1.41 -4.12 -10.28
N GLU A 240 -2.43 -3.43 -10.81
CA GLU A 240 -2.40 -1.96 -10.92
C GLU A 240 -2.14 -1.29 -9.57
N GLN A 241 -2.77 -1.81 -8.50
CA GLN A 241 -2.57 -1.30 -7.15
C GLN A 241 -1.15 -1.61 -6.63
N VAL A 242 -0.74 -2.89 -6.59
CA VAL A 242 0.52 -3.29 -5.91
C VAL A 242 1.78 -2.87 -6.66
N LEU A 243 1.73 -2.71 -7.99
CA LEU A 243 2.85 -2.18 -8.75
C LEU A 243 3.11 -0.71 -8.44
N ARG A 244 2.06 0.06 -8.08
CA ARG A 244 2.17 1.49 -7.76
C ARG A 244 2.60 1.75 -6.31
N THR A 245 2.36 0.81 -5.40
CA THR A 245 2.67 1.02 -3.97
C THR A 245 4.17 0.94 -3.66
N THR A 246 4.93 0.17 -4.42
CA THR A 246 6.37 0.00 -4.22
C THR A 246 7.15 0.66 -5.35
N CYS A 247 7.74 1.83 -5.10
CA CYS A 247 8.58 2.51 -6.09
C CYS A 247 10.06 2.10 -5.93
N ILE A 248 10.52 1.19 -6.79
CA ILE A 248 11.94 0.75 -6.83
C ILE A 248 12.84 1.62 -7.71
N PHE A 249 12.25 2.55 -8.47
CA PHE A 249 12.96 3.42 -9.41
C PHE A 249 13.59 4.63 -8.71
N ASN A 250 13.09 5.01 -7.53
CA ASN A 250 13.67 6.06 -6.72
C ASN A 250 14.53 5.46 -5.59
N ARG A 251 15.86 5.58 -5.70
CA ARG A 251 16.83 5.04 -4.73
C ARG A 251 16.58 5.47 -3.28
N ASN A 252 16.21 6.73 -3.06
CA ASN A 252 15.94 7.23 -1.71
C ASN A 252 14.66 6.63 -1.14
N HIS A 253 13.61 6.54 -1.96
CA HIS A 253 12.36 5.90 -1.57
C HIS A 253 12.57 4.41 -1.28
N TYR A 254 13.28 3.72 -2.17
CA TYR A 254 13.66 2.33 -2.04
C TYR A 254 14.41 2.07 -0.72
N ARG A 255 15.47 2.84 -0.45
CA ARG A 255 16.23 2.76 0.81
C ARG A 255 15.36 3.05 2.02
N SER A 256 14.50 4.07 1.96
CA SER A 256 13.53 4.36 3.04
C SER A 256 12.63 3.16 3.30
N LYS A 257 12.14 2.46 2.27
CA LYS A 257 11.30 1.26 2.44
C LYS A 257 12.02 0.10 3.08
N VAL A 258 13.27 -0.15 2.69
CA VAL A 258 14.12 -1.15 3.35
C VAL A 258 14.33 -0.75 4.81
N SER A 259 14.75 0.49 5.07
CA SER A 259 14.97 1.03 6.42
C SER A 259 13.72 0.94 7.30
N GLU A 260 12.54 1.29 6.77
CA GLU A 260 11.25 1.19 7.46
C GLU A 260 10.93 -0.26 7.86
N MET A 261 11.18 -1.22 6.96
CA MET A 261 10.95 -2.64 7.21
C MET A 261 11.88 -3.16 8.30
N VAL A 262 13.18 -2.92 8.19
CA VAL A 262 14.19 -3.45 9.13
C VAL A 262 14.18 -2.75 10.48
N ALA A 263 13.78 -1.48 10.54
CA ALA A 263 13.63 -0.73 11.79
C ALA A 263 12.31 -1.03 12.52
N SER A 264 11.41 -1.80 11.91
CA SER A 264 10.12 -2.07 12.51
C SER A 264 10.27 -2.96 13.76
N PRO A 265 9.67 -2.61 14.90
CA PRO A 265 9.78 -3.39 16.13
C PRO A 265 9.34 -4.85 15.98
N VAL A 266 8.32 -5.09 15.14
CA VAL A 266 7.83 -6.45 14.88
C VAL A 266 8.85 -7.25 14.08
N PHE A 267 9.52 -6.64 13.09
CA PHE A 267 10.57 -7.32 12.32
C PHE A 267 11.75 -7.68 13.22
N LEU A 268 12.26 -6.69 13.97
CA LEU A 268 13.40 -6.87 14.89
C LEU A 268 13.12 -7.92 15.97
N LYS A 269 11.89 -7.99 16.47
CA LYS A 269 11.47 -9.02 17.42
C LYS A 269 11.71 -10.43 16.91
N PHE A 270 11.47 -10.68 15.62
CA PHE A 270 11.61 -12.01 15.03
C PHE A 270 12.95 -12.23 14.34
N SER A 271 13.59 -11.20 13.80
CA SER A 271 14.90 -11.31 13.13
C SER A 271 16.09 -11.30 14.09
N GLY A 272 15.92 -10.73 15.29
CA GLY A 272 17.07 -10.33 16.10
C GLY A 272 17.84 -9.22 15.39
N THR A 273 19.12 -9.45 15.10
CA THR A 273 19.97 -8.48 14.39
C THR A 273 19.94 -8.70 12.87
N VAL A 274 19.84 -7.61 12.12
CA VAL A 274 19.64 -7.62 10.67
C VAL A 274 20.96 -7.57 9.88
N GLY A 275 22.11 -7.61 10.56
CA GLY A 275 23.43 -7.19 10.05
C GLY A 275 23.76 -7.61 8.62
N GLY A 276 24.28 -6.68 7.82
CA GLY A 276 24.83 -6.88 6.47
C GLY A 276 23.86 -7.30 5.36
N PHE A 277 22.75 -7.97 5.68
CA PHE A 277 21.94 -8.68 4.69
C PHE A 277 21.32 -7.75 3.62
N PHE A 278 21.05 -6.51 3.98
CA PHE A 278 20.48 -5.50 3.08
C PHE A 278 21.49 -4.47 2.60
N GLU A 279 22.77 -4.57 2.97
CA GLU A 279 23.80 -3.61 2.52
C GLU A 279 24.03 -3.70 1.00
N GLU A 280 23.82 -4.88 0.42
CA GLU A 280 23.98 -5.11 -1.02
C GLU A 280 22.75 -4.68 -1.85
N LEU A 281 21.62 -4.31 -1.23
CA LEU A 281 20.40 -3.93 -1.95
C LEU A 281 20.57 -2.60 -2.70
N ASP A 282 20.24 -2.59 -4.00
CA ASP A 282 20.32 -1.45 -4.93
C ASP A 282 21.74 -0.92 -5.24
N ASP A 283 22.76 -1.38 -4.51
CA ASP A 283 24.17 -1.01 -4.77
C ASP A 283 24.81 -1.94 -5.83
N SER A 284 24.14 -3.02 -6.22
CA SER A 284 24.54 -3.99 -7.25
C SER A 284 24.53 -3.47 -8.70
N LEU A 285 23.69 -2.46 -8.99
CA LEU A 285 23.52 -1.92 -10.34
C LEU A 285 24.24 -0.58 -10.51
N SER A 286 25.13 -0.53 -11.50
CA SER A 286 25.73 0.72 -11.97
C SER A 286 24.67 1.67 -12.53
N SER A 287 24.96 2.97 -12.58
CA SER A 287 24.06 3.95 -13.20
C SER A 287 23.73 3.61 -14.65
N ALA A 288 24.68 3.02 -15.40
CA ALA A 288 24.46 2.56 -16.77
C ALA A 288 23.51 1.36 -16.83
N ALA A 289 23.70 0.35 -15.97
CA ALA A 289 22.83 -0.82 -15.91
C ALA A 289 21.37 -0.46 -15.57
N ARG A 290 21.17 0.61 -14.80
CA ARG A 290 19.82 1.15 -14.50
C ARG A 290 19.11 1.76 -15.71
N LEU A 291 19.84 2.09 -16.77
CA LEU A 291 19.25 2.57 -18.03
C LEU A 291 18.76 1.41 -18.93
N GLY A 292 19.00 0.16 -18.53
CA GLY A 292 18.63 -1.04 -19.27
C GLY A 292 19.85 -1.78 -19.83
N ALA A 293 19.57 -2.91 -20.46
CA ALA A 293 20.50 -3.69 -21.27
C ALA A 293 19.76 -4.19 -22.52
N THR A 294 20.49 -4.70 -23.51
CA THR A 294 19.84 -5.30 -24.68
C THR A 294 19.11 -6.59 -24.27
N GLU A 295 18.05 -6.95 -24.98
CA GLU A 295 17.30 -8.19 -24.70
C GLU A 295 18.20 -9.43 -24.88
N GLU A 296 19.15 -9.38 -25.82
CA GLU A 296 20.13 -10.45 -26.06
C GLU A 296 21.10 -10.61 -24.90
N ASP A 297 21.63 -9.51 -24.35
CA ASP A 297 22.52 -9.53 -23.18
C ASP A 297 21.80 -10.10 -21.95
N ILE A 298 20.55 -9.67 -21.72
CA ILE A 298 19.73 -10.16 -20.60
C ILE A 298 19.46 -11.65 -20.77
N ALA A 299 18.99 -12.07 -21.94
CA ALA A 299 18.67 -13.46 -22.21
C ALA A 299 19.92 -14.35 -22.14
N GLY A 300 21.06 -13.89 -22.65
CA GLY A 300 22.34 -14.60 -22.58
C GLY A 300 22.82 -14.80 -21.15
N ALA A 301 22.79 -13.74 -20.34
CA ALA A 301 23.26 -13.77 -18.95
C ALA A 301 22.35 -14.59 -18.01
N LEU A 302 21.06 -14.73 -18.33
CA LEU A 302 20.10 -15.50 -17.52
C LEU A 302 20.12 -17.01 -17.81
N ARG A 303 20.80 -17.47 -18.86
CA ARG A 303 20.97 -18.91 -19.11
C ARG A 303 21.95 -19.48 -18.09
N SER A 304 21.55 -20.58 -17.46
CA SER A 304 22.51 -21.37 -16.68
C SER A 304 23.58 -21.99 -17.59
N ASP A 305 24.69 -22.43 -17.01
CA ASP A 305 25.74 -23.17 -17.74
C ASP A 305 25.19 -24.44 -18.42
N ALA A 306 24.12 -25.01 -17.87
CA ALA A 306 23.42 -26.18 -18.42
C ALA A 306 22.35 -25.82 -19.48
N GLY A 307 22.13 -24.53 -19.75
CA GLY A 307 21.09 -24.03 -20.65
C GLY A 307 19.66 -24.09 -20.08
N GLU A 308 19.49 -24.54 -18.84
CA GLU A 308 18.20 -24.55 -18.14
C GLU A 308 17.78 -23.11 -17.77
N PRO A 309 16.45 -22.82 -17.79
CA PRO A 309 15.95 -21.53 -17.36
C PRO A 309 16.13 -21.35 -15.84
N LEU A 310 16.39 -20.11 -15.43
CA LEU A 310 16.49 -19.73 -14.02
C LEU A 310 15.14 -19.91 -13.33
N GLY A 311 15.04 -20.89 -12.45
CA GLY A 311 13.84 -21.13 -11.64
C GLY A 311 13.70 -20.08 -10.53
N VAL A 312 12.59 -19.34 -10.54
CA VAL A 312 12.24 -18.38 -9.49
C VAL A 312 11.06 -18.90 -8.69
N CYS A 313 11.30 -19.22 -7.42
CA CYS A 313 10.26 -19.69 -6.51
C CYS A 313 9.41 -18.52 -6.00
N VAL A 314 8.14 -18.51 -6.37
CA VAL A 314 7.19 -17.44 -6.00
C VAL A 314 5.98 -18.07 -5.30
N PRO A 315 5.61 -17.64 -4.09
CA PRO A 315 4.35 -18.07 -3.49
C PRO A 315 3.18 -17.80 -4.45
N ALA A 316 2.26 -18.74 -4.62
CA ALA A 316 1.18 -18.62 -5.60
C ALA A 316 0.31 -17.37 -5.39
N ALA A 317 0.23 -16.90 -4.15
CA ALA A 317 -0.52 -15.72 -3.78
C ALA A 317 0.29 -14.40 -3.85
N GLY A 318 1.60 -14.48 -4.14
CA GLY A 318 2.46 -13.33 -4.41
C GLY A 318 2.28 -12.80 -5.83
N VAL A 319 1.07 -12.32 -6.16
CA VAL A 319 0.67 -12.07 -7.55
C VAL A 319 1.48 -10.98 -8.25
N GLY A 320 1.89 -9.93 -7.52
CA GLY A 320 2.77 -8.89 -8.07
C GLY A 320 4.12 -9.44 -8.53
N PRO A 321 4.91 -10.07 -7.64
CA PRO A 321 6.10 -10.83 -8.02
C PRO A 321 5.86 -11.83 -9.16
N LEU A 322 4.77 -12.60 -9.09
CA LEU A 322 4.46 -13.63 -10.06
C LEU A 322 4.20 -13.05 -11.45
N ALA A 323 3.47 -11.94 -11.54
CA ALA A 323 3.20 -11.23 -12.79
C ALA A 323 4.50 -10.71 -13.45
N LEU A 324 5.45 -10.20 -12.66
CA LEU A 324 6.76 -9.81 -13.20
C LEU A 324 7.46 -11.01 -13.86
N ILE A 325 7.52 -12.16 -13.17
CA ILE A 325 8.16 -13.36 -13.73
C ILE A 325 7.38 -13.90 -14.94
N TYR A 326 6.05 -13.91 -14.91
CA TYR A 326 5.22 -14.32 -16.05
C TYR A 326 5.45 -13.43 -17.27
N TYR A 327 5.56 -12.11 -17.07
CA TYR A 327 5.87 -11.20 -18.15
C TYR A 327 7.24 -11.50 -18.76
N LEU A 328 8.26 -11.73 -17.92
CA LEU A 328 9.60 -12.10 -18.39
C LEU A 328 9.62 -13.45 -19.11
N GLU A 329 8.94 -14.47 -18.58
CA GLU A 329 8.90 -15.83 -19.13
C GLU A 329 8.05 -15.91 -20.41
N LYS A 330 6.81 -15.41 -20.38
CA LYS A 330 5.81 -15.65 -21.43
C LYS A 330 5.80 -14.56 -22.50
N VAL A 331 6.04 -13.31 -22.11
CA VAL A 331 5.99 -12.16 -23.04
C VAL A 331 7.38 -11.85 -23.59
N LYS A 332 8.38 -11.66 -22.72
CA LYS A 332 9.77 -11.39 -23.14
C LYS A 332 10.55 -12.64 -23.54
N ARG A 333 10.05 -13.84 -23.21
CA ARG A 333 10.69 -15.14 -23.53
C ARG A 333 12.13 -15.25 -23.00
N TYR A 334 12.41 -14.59 -21.87
CA TYR A 334 13.68 -14.77 -21.18
C TYR A 334 13.74 -16.16 -20.56
N PRO A 335 14.95 -16.74 -20.37
CA PRO A 335 15.13 -18.07 -19.80
C PRO A 335 14.96 -18.02 -18.28
N VAL A 336 13.77 -17.62 -17.83
CA VAL A 336 13.32 -17.60 -16.44
C VAL A 336 12.05 -18.43 -16.35
N GLN A 337 11.82 -19.08 -15.22
CA GLN A 337 10.62 -19.89 -15.01
C GLN A 337 10.00 -19.58 -13.66
N ALA A 338 8.72 -19.21 -13.65
CA ALA A 338 7.95 -19.08 -12.42
C ALA A 338 7.65 -20.46 -11.82
N ARG A 339 8.01 -20.66 -10.55
CA ARG A 339 7.69 -21.87 -9.78
C ARG A 339 6.78 -21.52 -8.61
N PHE A 340 5.50 -21.84 -8.71
CA PHE A 340 4.45 -21.45 -7.76
C PHE A 340 3.82 -22.63 -7.01
N ARG A 341 4.64 -23.61 -6.62
CA ARG A 341 4.19 -24.84 -5.93
C ARG A 341 3.91 -24.66 -4.43
N PHE A 342 4.05 -23.44 -3.90
CA PHE A 342 3.88 -23.13 -2.50
C PHE A 342 2.73 -22.14 -2.30
N VAL A 343 1.88 -22.43 -1.31
CA VAL A 343 0.70 -21.61 -0.98
C VAL A 343 1.15 -20.25 -0.44
N HIS A 344 2.16 -20.28 0.42
CA HIS A 344 2.75 -19.13 1.11
C HIS A 344 4.28 -19.25 1.14
N ALA A 345 4.94 -18.16 1.51
CA ALA A 345 6.40 -18.10 1.61
C ALA A 345 6.98 -18.97 2.75
N GLY A 346 6.16 -19.48 3.67
CA GLY A 346 6.60 -20.40 4.73
C GLY A 346 7.13 -21.71 4.17
N GLY A 347 6.38 -22.34 3.26
CA GLY A 347 6.84 -23.55 2.55
C GLY A 347 8.09 -23.31 1.70
N VAL A 348 8.19 -22.12 1.07
CA VAL A 348 9.39 -21.72 0.32
C VAL A 348 10.60 -21.65 1.27
N LEU A 349 10.45 -20.95 2.40
CA LEU A 349 11.51 -20.81 3.40
C LEU A 349 11.94 -22.15 3.98
N GLN A 350 10.98 -23.00 4.34
CA GLN A 350 11.29 -24.33 4.88
C GLN A 350 12.16 -25.13 3.93
N ARG A 351 11.81 -25.18 2.63
CA ARG A 351 12.61 -25.89 1.62
C ARG A 351 13.99 -25.28 1.40
N LEU A 352 14.09 -23.95 1.41
CA LEU A 352 15.39 -23.26 1.34
C LEU A 352 16.30 -23.65 2.50
N LEU A 353 15.73 -23.74 3.71
CA LEU A 353 16.45 -24.09 4.92
C LEU A 353 16.85 -25.57 4.95
N GLU A 354 15.95 -26.46 4.55
CA GLU A 354 16.19 -27.92 4.47
C GLU A 354 17.24 -28.30 3.41
N GLN A 355 17.66 -27.36 2.57
CA GLN A 355 18.57 -27.59 1.44
C GLN A 355 18.06 -28.71 0.52
N ASP A 356 16.75 -28.85 0.39
CA ASP A 356 16.17 -29.88 -0.45
C ASP A 356 16.59 -29.64 -1.92
N HIS A 357 17.51 -30.48 -2.39
CA HIS A 357 18.17 -30.35 -3.68
C HIS A 357 17.28 -30.78 -4.86
N VAL A 358 16.13 -31.40 -4.58
CA VAL A 358 15.22 -31.95 -5.60
C VAL A 358 14.69 -30.84 -6.51
N GLU A 359 14.54 -29.64 -5.98
CA GLU A 359 14.19 -28.46 -6.75
C GLU A 359 15.23 -27.38 -6.49
N ARG A 360 16.36 -27.39 -7.24
CA ARG A 360 17.38 -26.34 -7.15
C ARG A 360 16.72 -24.96 -7.37
N HIS A 361 16.40 -24.28 -6.27
CA HIS A 361 15.81 -22.94 -6.27
C HIS A 361 16.91 -21.95 -5.95
N GLU A 362 17.49 -21.38 -7.00
CA GLU A 362 18.57 -20.39 -6.85
C GLU A 362 18.05 -19.05 -6.36
N VAL A 363 16.79 -18.74 -6.69
CA VAL A 363 16.13 -17.48 -6.37
C VAL A 363 14.70 -17.74 -5.88
N CYS A 364 14.26 -16.98 -4.88
CA CYS A 364 12.95 -17.12 -4.26
C CYS A 364 12.39 -15.77 -3.81
N VAL A 365 11.07 -15.73 -3.60
CA VAL A 365 10.36 -14.56 -3.08
C VAL A 365 9.91 -14.82 -1.65
N LEU A 366 10.34 -13.96 -0.73
CA LEU A 366 9.95 -14.02 0.67
C LEU A 366 9.20 -12.74 1.07
N GLY A 367 8.09 -12.90 1.78
CA GLY A 367 7.43 -11.79 2.47
C GLY A 367 8.18 -11.40 3.75
N SER A 368 7.94 -10.20 4.27
CA SER A 368 8.68 -9.67 5.43
C SER A 368 8.66 -10.56 6.68
N GLY A 369 7.58 -11.32 6.92
CA GLY A 369 7.52 -12.27 8.05
C GLY A 369 8.56 -13.38 7.93
N HIS A 370 8.51 -14.12 6.83
CA HIS A 370 9.44 -15.20 6.52
C HIS A 370 10.88 -14.69 6.34
N LEU A 371 11.05 -13.47 5.83
CA LEU A 371 12.36 -12.86 5.75
C LEU A 371 12.97 -12.62 7.14
N SER A 372 12.17 -12.18 8.11
CA SER A 372 12.63 -12.04 9.50
C SER A 372 13.04 -13.38 10.11
N GLN A 373 12.31 -14.45 9.80
CA GLN A 373 12.66 -15.82 10.22
C GLN A 373 13.97 -16.29 9.56
N LEU A 374 14.17 -16.03 8.26
CA LEU A 374 15.45 -16.30 7.60
C LEU A 374 16.59 -15.54 8.30
N MET A 375 16.39 -14.30 8.74
CA MET A 375 17.42 -13.51 9.41
C MET A 375 17.78 -14.05 10.80
N ALA A 376 16.83 -14.68 11.49
CA ALA A 376 17.11 -15.35 12.75
C ALA A 376 17.87 -16.69 12.55
N ASP A 377 17.75 -17.30 11.37
CA ASP A 377 18.37 -18.59 11.09
C ASP A 377 19.91 -18.47 10.92
N PRO A 378 20.72 -19.35 11.53
CA PRO A 378 22.18 -19.37 11.33
C PRO A 378 22.62 -19.54 9.86
N ARG A 379 21.77 -20.15 9.03
CA ARG A 379 22.03 -20.39 7.60
C ARG A 379 21.81 -19.15 6.74
N ARG A 380 21.34 -18.01 7.29
CA ARG A 380 21.11 -16.76 6.53
C ARG A 380 22.28 -16.34 5.64
N ASN A 381 23.51 -16.62 6.06
CA ASN A 381 24.74 -16.27 5.33
C ASN A 381 24.86 -17.00 3.98
N LYS A 382 24.07 -18.07 3.76
CA LYS A 382 23.96 -18.76 2.47
C LYS A 382 23.08 -18.02 1.46
N PHE A 383 22.47 -16.91 1.85
CA PHE A 383 21.54 -16.14 1.03
C PHE A 383 21.88 -14.64 1.06
N ALA A 384 21.34 -13.90 0.11
CA ALA A 384 21.39 -12.44 0.07
C ALA A 384 20.15 -11.87 -0.62
N ALA A 385 19.74 -10.66 -0.23
CA ALA A 385 18.67 -9.94 -0.90
C ALA A 385 19.15 -9.40 -2.26
N ILE A 386 18.32 -9.56 -3.29
CA ILE A 386 18.57 -9.03 -4.64
C ILE A 386 17.86 -7.69 -4.79
N THR A 387 16.53 -7.67 -4.64
CA THR A 387 15.72 -6.45 -4.80
C THR A 387 14.39 -6.55 -4.04
N LEU A 388 13.74 -5.40 -3.82
CA LEU A 388 12.33 -5.38 -3.42
C LEU A 388 11.44 -5.71 -4.61
N LEU A 389 10.33 -6.38 -4.33
CA LEU A 389 9.31 -6.75 -5.31
C LEU A 389 7.97 -6.07 -4.97
N PRO A 390 6.97 -6.11 -5.87
CA PRO A 390 5.67 -5.51 -5.61
C PRO A 390 5.07 -6.08 -4.33
N ASP A 391 4.30 -5.23 -3.65
CA ASP A 391 3.70 -5.60 -2.37
C ASP A 391 2.68 -6.75 -2.51
N ILE A 392 2.34 -7.33 -1.37
CA ILE A 392 1.15 -8.17 -1.21
C ILE A 392 0.06 -7.37 -0.47
N SER A 393 -1.16 -7.38 -1.00
CA SER A 393 -2.30 -6.81 -0.30
C SER A 393 -2.79 -7.74 0.80
N PHE A 394 -3.27 -7.14 1.89
CA PHE A 394 -3.95 -7.84 2.97
C PHE A 394 -5.29 -7.19 3.21
N GLN A 395 -6.30 -8.01 3.47
CA GLN A 395 -7.60 -7.58 3.95
C GLN A 395 -8.00 -8.40 5.17
N ILE A 396 -8.81 -7.77 6.04
CA ILE A 396 -9.48 -8.48 7.12
C ILE A 396 -10.87 -8.84 6.61
N ILE A 397 -11.21 -10.12 6.60
CA ILE A 397 -12.53 -10.59 6.21
C ILE A 397 -13.36 -11.00 7.43
N ALA A 398 -14.68 -10.85 7.32
CA ALA A 398 -15.68 -11.25 8.31
C ALA A 398 -16.89 -11.92 7.65
N SER A 399 -17.63 -12.74 8.39
CA SER A 399 -18.88 -13.35 7.89
C SER A 399 -19.96 -12.29 7.61
N LYS A 400 -20.81 -12.52 6.59
CA LYS A 400 -21.83 -11.58 6.07
C LYS A 400 -22.99 -11.29 7.01
N ARG A 401 -23.24 -12.10 8.05
CA ARG A 401 -24.56 -12.24 8.68
C ARG A 401 -25.06 -11.03 9.52
N ARG A 402 -24.30 -9.93 9.64
CA ARG A 402 -24.79 -8.69 10.29
C ARG A 402 -24.81 -7.47 9.37
N ARG A 403 -25.78 -6.58 9.63
CA ARG A 403 -25.81 -5.20 9.12
C ARG A 403 -24.72 -4.31 9.72
N LYS A 404 -24.10 -4.70 10.84
CA LYS A 404 -23.04 -3.96 11.54
C LYS A 404 -21.90 -4.92 11.87
N ALA A 405 -20.78 -4.81 11.15
CA ALA A 405 -19.59 -5.62 11.40
C ALA A 405 -19.17 -5.49 12.87
N ALA A 406 -18.90 -6.61 13.55
CA ALA A 406 -18.42 -6.56 14.92
C ALA A 406 -17.04 -5.89 14.95
N SER A 407 -16.79 -5.13 16.02
CA SER A 407 -15.58 -4.33 16.21
C SER A 407 -14.32 -5.18 16.09
N LEU A 408 -13.29 -4.68 15.40
CA LEU A 408 -11.95 -5.30 15.37
C LEU A 408 -11.33 -5.45 16.77
N LYS A 409 -11.83 -4.72 17.77
CA LYS A 409 -11.34 -4.78 19.15
C LYS A 409 -11.73 -6.06 19.90
N GLN A 410 -12.74 -6.80 19.44
CA GLN A 410 -13.27 -8.01 20.08
C GLN A 410 -13.57 -9.05 19.00
N ALA A 411 -12.53 -9.77 18.59
CA ALA A 411 -12.63 -10.76 17.53
C ALA A 411 -11.60 -11.87 17.72
N GLU A 412 -11.94 -13.05 17.20
CA GLU A 412 -10.98 -14.13 16.98
C GLU A 412 -10.35 -13.95 15.61
N PHE A 413 -9.03 -13.81 15.55
CA PHE A 413 -8.28 -13.65 14.32
C PHE A 413 -7.66 -14.98 13.91
N MET A 414 -8.04 -15.45 12.72
CA MET A 414 -7.41 -16.56 12.02
C MET A 414 -6.24 -16.05 11.17
N LEU A 415 -5.06 -16.60 11.43
CA LEU A 415 -3.83 -16.37 10.66
C LEU A 415 -3.32 -17.67 10.05
N LEU A 416 -2.32 -17.55 9.18
CA LEU A 416 -1.60 -18.70 8.62
C LEU A 416 -0.80 -19.43 9.70
N GLY A 417 -0.81 -20.77 9.70
CA GLY A 417 -0.29 -21.63 10.77
C GLY A 417 1.23 -21.81 10.86
N ASP A 418 2.03 -21.25 9.95
CA ASP A 418 3.47 -21.54 9.88
C ASP A 418 4.37 -20.72 10.82
N GLY A 419 3.86 -20.31 11.98
CA GLY A 419 4.62 -19.46 12.89
C GLY A 419 4.77 -18.02 12.37
N VAL A 420 6.01 -17.59 12.03
CA VAL A 420 6.30 -16.18 11.71
C VAL A 420 5.93 -15.87 10.26
N SER A 421 4.68 -15.48 10.06
CA SER A 421 4.13 -15.13 8.74
C SER A 421 3.98 -13.62 8.55
N THR A 422 3.81 -13.20 7.28
CA THR A 422 3.51 -11.80 6.96
C THR A 422 2.15 -11.36 7.52
N SER A 423 1.17 -12.27 7.62
CA SER A 423 -0.13 -12.00 8.27
C SER A 423 0.00 -11.82 9.78
N LEU A 424 0.92 -12.56 10.44
CA LEU A 424 1.26 -12.32 11.85
C LEU A 424 1.95 -10.96 12.06
N HIS A 425 2.82 -10.55 11.14
CA HIS A 425 3.41 -9.20 11.18
C HIS A 425 2.32 -8.13 11.06
N TYR A 426 1.40 -8.29 10.11
CA TYR A 426 0.28 -7.38 9.92
C TYR A 426 -0.62 -7.30 11.16
N TYR A 427 -0.94 -8.44 11.78
CA TYR A 427 -1.69 -8.51 13.04
C TYR A 427 -0.99 -7.74 14.18
N ASN A 428 0.32 -7.93 14.33
CA ASN A 428 1.06 -7.22 15.37
C ASN A 428 1.11 -5.71 15.14
N GLU A 429 1.12 -5.23 13.89
CA GLU A 429 0.98 -3.79 13.63
C GLU A 429 -0.40 -3.26 13.99
N LEU A 430 -1.46 -4.02 13.72
CA LEU A 430 -2.81 -3.64 14.14
C LEU A 430 -2.91 -3.55 15.67
N LEU A 431 -2.19 -4.40 16.41
CA LEU A 431 -2.06 -4.28 17.87
C LEU A 431 -1.28 -3.03 18.26
N SER A 432 -0.14 -2.76 17.63
CA SER A 432 0.69 -1.57 17.92
C SER A 432 -0.01 -0.26 17.56
N ALA A 433 -0.89 -0.25 16.56
CA ALA A 433 -1.70 0.89 16.17
C ALA A 433 -3.02 1.00 16.95
N GLU A 434 -3.22 0.15 17.96
CA GLU A 434 -4.44 0.08 18.78
C GLU A 434 -5.74 -0.16 17.98
N ALA A 435 -5.62 -0.66 16.75
CA ALA A 435 -6.75 -1.06 15.90
C ALA A 435 -7.40 -2.35 16.40
N ILE A 436 -6.62 -3.22 17.06
CA ILE A 436 -7.06 -4.45 17.73
C ILE A 436 -6.69 -4.35 19.22
N CYS A 437 -7.55 -4.85 20.11
CA CYS A 437 -7.26 -4.88 21.55
C CYS A 437 -6.65 -6.23 21.95
N LYS A 438 -5.35 -6.23 22.29
CA LYS A 438 -4.59 -7.45 22.66
C LYS A 438 -5.27 -8.35 23.70
N ARG A 439 -5.92 -7.76 24.70
CA ARG A 439 -6.57 -8.50 25.81
C ARG A 439 -7.89 -9.16 25.41
N LYS A 440 -8.51 -8.67 24.34
CA LYS A 440 -9.85 -9.06 23.89
C LYS A 440 -9.84 -9.80 22.56
N SER A 441 -8.72 -9.78 21.84
CA SER A 441 -8.50 -10.55 20.63
C SER A 441 -8.01 -11.96 20.95
N LYS A 442 -8.64 -12.97 20.36
CA LYS A 442 -8.13 -14.34 20.35
C LYS A 442 -7.35 -14.57 19.05
N LEU A 443 -6.27 -15.35 19.11
CA LEU A 443 -5.50 -15.72 17.94
C LEU A 443 -5.64 -17.22 17.70
N SER A 444 -5.96 -17.59 16.46
CA SER A 444 -6.08 -18.96 15.98
C SER A 444 -5.40 -19.08 14.63
N PHE A 445 -5.08 -20.30 14.24
CA PHE A 445 -4.30 -20.58 13.04
C PHE A 445 -5.02 -21.57 12.15
N ALA A 446 -5.06 -21.28 10.85
CA ALA A 446 -5.68 -22.11 9.83
C ALA A 446 -5.10 -21.78 8.45
N GLU A 447 -4.96 -22.80 7.61
CA GLU A 447 -4.61 -22.64 6.21
C GLU A 447 -5.73 -21.98 5.40
N PRO A 448 -5.46 -21.32 4.26
CA PRO A 448 -6.51 -20.65 3.49
C PRO A 448 -7.68 -21.57 3.10
N HIS A 449 -7.42 -22.84 2.80
CA HIS A 449 -8.45 -23.83 2.50
C HIS A 449 -9.30 -24.25 3.71
N GLU A 450 -8.75 -24.18 4.91
CA GLU A 450 -9.45 -24.47 6.17
C GLU A 450 -10.27 -23.26 6.64
N ILE A 451 -9.82 -22.04 6.35
CA ILE A 451 -10.55 -20.81 6.70
C ILE A 451 -11.87 -20.71 5.95
N MET A 452 -11.90 -21.16 4.69
CA MET A 452 -13.07 -21.02 3.83
C MET A 452 -14.35 -21.66 4.40
N PRO A 453 -14.37 -22.93 4.85
CA PRO A 453 -15.55 -23.52 5.49
C PRO A 453 -15.92 -22.85 6.82
N LEU A 454 -14.94 -22.39 7.61
CA LEU A 454 -15.22 -21.74 8.91
C LEU A 454 -16.08 -20.47 8.79
N PHE A 455 -15.97 -19.74 7.67
CA PHE A 455 -16.83 -18.57 7.42
C PHE A 455 -18.25 -18.94 6.98
N ALA A 456 -18.47 -20.16 6.51
CA ALA A 456 -19.81 -20.68 6.26
C ALA A 456 -20.55 -20.99 7.59
N GLU A 457 -19.81 -21.37 8.64
CA GLU A 457 -20.33 -21.87 9.93
C GLU A 457 -20.84 -20.79 10.92
N THR A 458 -21.10 -19.56 10.47
CA THR A 458 -21.85 -18.53 11.22
C THR A 458 -21.19 -17.94 12.47
N ASN A 459 -19.89 -18.13 12.69
CA ASN A 459 -19.19 -17.46 13.78
C ASN A 459 -19.02 -15.95 13.50
N GLU A 460 -19.77 -15.11 14.23
CA GLU A 460 -19.78 -13.65 14.07
C GLU A 460 -18.50 -12.97 14.56
N GLU A 461 -17.78 -13.60 15.50
CA GLU A 461 -16.56 -13.08 16.10
C GLU A 461 -15.32 -13.39 15.26
N LEU A 462 -15.46 -14.31 14.30
CA LEU A 462 -14.36 -14.77 13.46
C LEU A 462 -13.94 -13.68 12.46
N ARG A 463 -12.64 -13.40 12.43
CA ARG A 463 -11.95 -12.57 11.44
C ARG A 463 -10.81 -13.37 10.88
N ALA A 464 -10.46 -13.14 9.62
CA ALA A 464 -9.24 -13.69 9.05
C ALA A 464 -8.46 -12.59 8.36
N ILE A 465 -7.14 -12.60 8.55
CA ILE A 465 -6.23 -11.75 7.79
C ILE A 465 -5.77 -12.57 6.60
N GLN A 466 -6.35 -12.28 5.44
CA GLN A 466 -6.05 -12.96 4.20
C GLN A 466 -5.41 -12.01 3.20
N TRP A 467 -4.61 -12.57 2.32
CA TRP A 467 -3.97 -11.86 1.22
C TRP A 467 -4.64 -12.21 -0.10
N PHE A 468 -4.38 -11.43 -1.14
CA PHE A 468 -4.91 -11.71 -2.47
C PHE A 468 -4.34 -13.05 -3.00
N PRO A 469 -5.13 -13.91 -3.67
CA PRO A 469 -6.54 -13.73 -4.04
C PRO A 469 -7.55 -14.25 -3.01
N TYR A 470 -7.10 -14.77 -1.87
CA TYR A 470 -7.94 -15.52 -0.93
C TYR A 470 -9.06 -14.68 -0.32
N TYR A 471 -8.82 -13.41 0.02
CA TYR A 471 -9.90 -12.56 0.53
C TYR A 471 -10.96 -12.27 -0.54
N ASN A 472 -10.57 -12.06 -1.81
CA ASN A 472 -11.53 -11.91 -2.92
C ASN A 472 -12.36 -13.19 -3.10
N PHE A 473 -11.72 -14.35 -3.06
CA PHE A 473 -12.43 -15.62 -3.15
C PHE A 473 -13.45 -15.78 -2.03
N ASN A 474 -13.09 -15.42 -0.79
CA ASN A 474 -14.04 -15.45 0.33
C ASN A 474 -15.17 -14.41 0.17
N GLN A 475 -14.91 -13.23 -0.40
CA GLN A 475 -15.98 -12.29 -0.73
C GLN A 475 -16.93 -12.84 -1.79
N LEU A 476 -16.39 -13.43 -2.86
CA LEU A 476 -17.15 -13.92 -4.00
C LEU A 476 -17.95 -15.18 -3.66
N PHE A 477 -17.31 -16.17 -3.05
CA PHE A 477 -17.89 -17.49 -2.85
C PHE A 477 -18.56 -17.67 -1.48
N ASN A 478 -18.07 -17.01 -0.43
CA ASN A 478 -18.65 -17.09 0.92
C ASN A 478 -19.45 -15.83 1.31
N GLY A 479 -19.49 -14.82 0.45
CA GLY A 479 -20.16 -13.55 0.76
C GLY A 479 -19.51 -12.76 1.89
N CYS A 480 -18.26 -13.06 2.25
CA CYS A 480 -17.56 -12.36 3.33
C CYS A 480 -17.51 -10.84 3.09
N GLN A 481 -17.51 -10.07 4.17
CA GLN A 481 -17.35 -8.62 4.15
C GLN A 481 -15.90 -8.24 4.45
N LEU A 482 -15.39 -7.19 3.80
CA LEU A 482 -14.11 -6.59 4.19
C LEU A 482 -14.32 -5.70 5.40
N VAL A 483 -13.45 -5.86 6.39
CA VAL A 483 -13.40 -5.02 7.57
C VAL A 483 -12.16 -4.13 7.46
N LEU A 484 -12.39 -2.86 7.12
CA LEU A 484 -11.30 -1.90 6.99
C LEU A 484 -10.89 -1.38 8.37
N PRO A 485 -9.61 -1.49 8.77
CA PRO A 485 -9.14 -0.81 9.97
C PRO A 485 -9.16 0.72 9.74
N HIS A 486 -9.37 1.50 10.80
CA HIS A 486 -9.32 2.97 10.73
C HIS A 486 -7.96 3.50 10.25
N GLN A 487 -6.90 2.73 10.48
CA GLN A 487 -5.56 3.00 9.98
C GLN A 487 -5.00 1.73 9.36
N GLU A 488 -4.75 1.77 8.05
CA GLU A 488 -4.13 0.65 7.36
C GLU A 488 -2.63 0.59 7.70
N PRO A 489 -2.12 -0.53 8.25
CA PRO A 489 -0.70 -0.76 8.41
C PRO A 489 -0.04 -0.91 7.03
N SER A 490 1.04 -0.15 6.78
CA SER A 490 1.67 -0.08 5.46
C SER A 490 3.09 -0.68 5.41
N ARG A 491 3.67 -1.12 6.54
CA ARG A 491 5.11 -1.42 6.59
C ARG A 491 5.44 -2.87 6.19
N PHE A 492 4.53 -3.83 6.39
CA PHE A 492 4.80 -5.26 6.20
C PHE A 492 4.17 -5.91 4.98
N ARG A 493 3.89 -5.13 3.94
CA ARG A 493 3.38 -5.66 2.67
C ARG A 493 4.49 -6.07 1.70
N ARG A 494 5.74 -5.98 2.13
CA ARG A 494 6.91 -6.08 1.25
C ARG A 494 7.22 -7.53 0.89
N ASN A 495 7.46 -7.75 -0.40
CA ASN A 495 8.11 -8.93 -0.92
C ASN A 495 9.58 -8.60 -1.23
N VAL A 496 10.47 -9.54 -0.95
CA VAL A 496 11.90 -9.42 -1.23
C VAL A 496 12.33 -10.62 -2.06
N LEU A 497 13.04 -10.34 -3.16
CA LEU A 497 13.70 -11.37 -3.94
C LEU A 497 15.01 -11.74 -3.25
N VAL A 498 15.19 -13.01 -2.92
CA VAL A 498 16.36 -13.55 -2.21
C VAL A 498 17.01 -14.60 -3.10
N GLY A 499 18.32 -14.49 -3.26
CA GLY A 499 19.13 -15.47 -4.01
C GLY A 499 20.09 -16.22 -3.10
N SER A 500 20.45 -17.44 -3.51
CA SER A 500 21.53 -18.20 -2.88
C SER A 500 22.89 -17.54 -3.13
N ARG A 501 23.85 -17.73 -2.23
CA ARG A 501 25.21 -17.22 -2.46
C ARG A 501 25.90 -17.85 -3.68
N SER A 502 25.47 -19.04 -4.12
CA SER A 502 25.96 -19.61 -5.38
C SER A 502 25.48 -18.80 -6.58
N PHE A 503 24.21 -18.37 -6.60
CA PHE A 503 23.68 -17.47 -7.61
C PHE A 503 24.43 -16.13 -7.63
N PHE A 504 24.76 -15.58 -6.45
CA PHE A 504 25.52 -14.34 -6.34
C PHE A 504 26.95 -14.41 -6.89
N ARG A 505 27.52 -15.61 -7.12
CA ARG A 505 28.81 -15.76 -7.81
C ARG A 505 28.70 -15.41 -9.29
N ASN A 506 27.52 -15.56 -9.89
CA ASN A 506 27.25 -15.12 -11.25
C ASN A 506 26.70 -13.68 -11.24
N ALA A 507 27.61 -12.71 -11.15
CA ALA A 507 27.26 -11.29 -11.10
C ALA A 507 26.47 -10.84 -12.34
N ALA A 508 26.75 -11.40 -13.51
CA ALA A 508 26.07 -11.11 -14.76
C ALA A 508 24.60 -11.55 -14.72
N ALA A 509 24.33 -12.81 -14.34
CA ALA A 509 22.96 -13.32 -14.20
C ALA A 509 22.15 -12.53 -13.17
N ARG A 510 22.77 -12.20 -12.03
CA ARG A 510 22.14 -11.37 -10.99
C ARG A 510 21.75 -9.99 -11.53
N GLN A 511 22.68 -9.30 -12.19
CA GLN A 511 22.42 -7.97 -12.74
C GLN A 511 21.36 -8.03 -13.85
N ALA A 512 21.45 -9.01 -14.76
CA ALA A 512 20.48 -9.21 -15.81
C ALA A 512 19.06 -9.47 -15.25
N LEU A 513 18.94 -10.28 -14.19
CA LEU A 513 17.65 -10.51 -13.53
C LEU A 513 17.08 -9.22 -12.93
N GLU A 514 17.90 -8.43 -12.24
CA GLU A 514 17.44 -7.19 -11.62
C GLU A 514 17.02 -6.14 -12.67
N ILE A 515 17.78 -6.02 -13.77
CA ILE A 515 17.44 -5.15 -14.91
C ILE A 515 16.13 -5.61 -15.54
N ALA A 516 15.99 -6.91 -15.84
CA ALA A 516 14.79 -7.47 -16.43
C ALA A 516 13.55 -7.22 -15.56
N LEU A 517 13.66 -7.42 -14.25
CA LEU A 517 12.56 -7.17 -13.32
C LEU A 517 12.14 -5.70 -13.29
N ARG A 518 13.10 -4.76 -13.32
CA ARG A 518 12.83 -3.32 -13.37
C ARG A 518 12.14 -2.92 -14.68
N ASP A 519 12.62 -3.44 -15.82
CA ASP A 519 12.02 -3.21 -17.14
C ASP A 519 10.58 -3.75 -17.22
N ALA A 520 10.37 -4.98 -16.76
CA ALA A 520 9.04 -5.59 -16.66
C ALA A 520 8.12 -4.74 -15.78
N TRP A 521 8.59 -4.32 -14.61
CA TRP A 521 7.79 -3.51 -13.69
C TRP A 521 7.42 -2.17 -14.32
N LEU A 522 8.37 -1.46 -14.91
CA LEU A 522 8.11 -0.18 -15.58
C LEU A 522 7.09 -0.35 -16.72
N THR A 523 7.28 -1.39 -17.55
CA THR A 523 6.37 -1.68 -18.66
C THR A 523 4.95 -1.97 -18.17
N LEU A 524 4.78 -2.80 -17.13
CA LEU A 524 3.46 -3.11 -16.57
C LEU A 524 2.81 -1.89 -15.89
N LEU A 525 3.59 -0.94 -15.39
CA LEU A 525 3.08 0.32 -14.84
C LEU A 525 2.62 1.31 -15.92
N GLU A 526 3.34 1.38 -17.03
CA GLU A 526 3.12 2.37 -18.09
C GLU A 526 2.14 1.88 -19.17
N SER A 527 2.01 0.56 -19.35
CA SER A 527 1.18 -0.05 -20.39
C SER A 527 0.01 -0.85 -19.79
N PRO A 528 -1.21 -0.28 -19.76
CA PRO A 528 -2.42 -1.00 -19.39
C PRO A 528 -2.64 -2.28 -20.22
N GLN A 529 -2.20 -2.28 -21.49
CA GLN A 529 -2.28 -3.43 -22.38
C GLN A 529 -1.37 -4.57 -21.91
N ALA A 530 -0.12 -4.26 -21.54
CA ALA A 530 0.81 -5.26 -21.00
C ALA A 530 0.31 -5.82 -19.67
N LEU A 531 -0.24 -4.97 -18.81
CA LEU A 531 -0.85 -5.36 -17.54
C LEU A 531 -2.07 -6.28 -17.72
N ARG A 532 -2.92 -5.99 -18.71
CA ARG A 532 -4.05 -6.84 -19.07
C ARG A 532 -3.57 -8.20 -19.60
N LEU A 533 -2.63 -8.18 -20.55
CA LEU A 533 -2.08 -9.40 -21.13
C LEU A 533 -1.50 -10.33 -20.06
N VAL A 534 -0.68 -9.82 -19.13
CA VAL A 534 -0.10 -10.67 -18.09
C VAL A 534 -1.17 -11.22 -17.12
N SER A 535 -2.21 -10.43 -16.84
CA SER A 535 -3.34 -10.87 -16.00
C SER A 535 -4.12 -12.00 -16.67
N GLU A 536 -4.35 -11.91 -17.98
CA GLU A 536 -5.00 -12.95 -18.80
C GLU A 536 -4.14 -14.21 -18.87
N LEU A 537 -2.83 -14.08 -19.15
CA LEU A 537 -1.90 -15.22 -19.17
C LEU A 537 -1.87 -15.97 -17.83
N MET A 538 -1.87 -15.26 -16.70
CA MET A 538 -1.96 -15.88 -15.38
C MET A 538 -3.32 -16.56 -15.16
N ALA A 539 -4.41 -15.94 -15.59
CA ALA A 539 -5.76 -16.52 -15.46
C ALA A 539 -6.03 -17.68 -16.44
N GLU A 540 -5.18 -17.87 -17.45
CA GLU A 540 -5.25 -18.98 -18.41
C GLU A 540 -4.33 -20.14 -18.04
N ASP A 541 -3.33 -19.93 -17.18
CA ASP A 541 -2.43 -20.99 -16.72
C ASP A 541 -3.17 -22.03 -15.85
N SER A 542 -3.42 -23.20 -16.45
CA SER A 542 -4.20 -24.25 -15.81
C SER A 542 -3.54 -24.86 -14.57
N ASP A 543 -2.22 -24.87 -14.49
CA ASP A 543 -1.50 -25.40 -13.34
C ASP A 543 -1.55 -24.41 -12.18
N TYR A 544 -1.43 -23.11 -12.47
CA TYR A 544 -1.62 -22.04 -11.50
C TYR A 544 -3.03 -22.05 -10.93
N LEU A 545 -4.05 -22.10 -11.78
CA LEU A 545 -5.44 -22.14 -11.35
C LEU A 545 -5.78 -23.41 -10.55
N ARG A 546 -5.25 -24.57 -10.96
CA ARG A 546 -5.43 -25.83 -10.21
C ARG A 546 -4.81 -25.72 -8.82
N PHE A 547 -3.60 -25.17 -8.74
CA PHE A 547 -2.92 -24.96 -7.47
C PHE A 547 -3.69 -23.99 -6.56
N LEU A 548 -4.11 -22.84 -7.11
CA LEU A 548 -4.90 -21.85 -6.38
C LEU A 548 -6.21 -22.44 -5.86
N ALA A 549 -6.97 -23.13 -6.72
CA ALA A 549 -8.25 -23.74 -6.33
C ALA A 549 -8.11 -24.73 -5.17
N ARG A 550 -7.05 -25.56 -5.18
CA ARG A 550 -6.73 -26.45 -4.06
C ARG A 550 -6.38 -25.66 -2.81
N SER A 551 -5.44 -24.72 -2.92
CA SER A 551 -4.93 -23.94 -1.78
C SER A 551 -5.96 -23.03 -1.12
N ALA A 552 -6.93 -22.54 -1.89
CA ALA A 552 -8.02 -21.70 -1.42
C ALA A 552 -9.22 -22.50 -0.89
N GLY A 553 -9.20 -23.83 -0.97
CA GLY A 553 -10.34 -24.68 -0.59
C GLY A 553 -11.50 -24.66 -1.57
N LEU A 554 -11.36 -24.04 -2.76
CA LEU A 554 -12.46 -23.86 -3.72
C LEU A 554 -13.05 -25.18 -4.24
N HIS A 555 -12.33 -26.29 -4.09
CA HIS A 555 -12.81 -27.63 -4.43
C HIS A 555 -13.94 -28.13 -3.51
N HIS A 556 -14.18 -27.47 -2.37
CA HIS A 556 -15.31 -27.76 -1.48
C HIS A 556 -16.58 -26.98 -1.84
N ILE A 557 -16.54 -26.07 -2.81
CA ILE A 557 -17.71 -25.28 -3.20
C ILE A 557 -18.54 -26.12 -4.16
N ASP A 558 -19.80 -26.34 -3.81
CA ASP A 558 -20.78 -26.92 -4.71
C ASP A 558 -21.20 -25.88 -5.78
N PHE A 559 -20.74 -26.07 -7.00
CA PHE A 559 -21.01 -25.18 -8.14
C PHE A 559 -22.35 -25.47 -8.84
N ASP A 560 -23.14 -26.44 -8.38
CA ASP A 560 -24.39 -26.83 -9.05
C ASP A 560 -25.46 -25.72 -9.02
N SER A 561 -25.30 -24.69 -8.19
CA SER A 561 -26.09 -23.45 -8.29
C SER A 561 -25.58 -22.52 -9.41
N ARG A 562 -25.86 -22.87 -10.68
CA ARG A 562 -25.64 -22.01 -11.87
C ARG A 562 -26.07 -20.54 -11.67
N ALA A 563 -27.09 -20.30 -10.86
CA ALA A 563 -27.58 -18.97 -10.50
C ALA A 563 -26.53 -18.11 -9.78
N THR A 564 -25.74 -18.70 -8.88
CA THR A 564 -24.69 -18.01 -8.12
C THR A 564 -23.57 -17.56 -9.05
N LEU A 565 -23.07 -18.47 -9.91
CA LEU A 565 -22.05 -18.15 -10.91
C LEU A 565 -22.52 -17.09 -11.92
N MET A 566 -23.74 -17.22 -12.43
CA MET A 566 -24.31 -16.25 -13.38
C MET A 566 -24.49 -14.87 -12.74
N SER A 567 -24.82 -14.78 -11.45
CA SER A 567 -24.92 -13.51 -10.73
C SER A 567 -23.54 -12.83 -10.51
N LEU A 568 -22.47 -13.61 -10.41
CA LEU A 568 -21.10 -13.12 -10.20
C LEU A 568 -20.43 -12.65 -11.50
N VAL A 569 -20.87 -13.17 -12.65
CA VAL A 569 -20.26 -12.88 -13.97
C VAL A 569 -20.96 -11.73 -14.70
N GLN A 570 -22.14 -11.27 -14.25
CA GLN A 570 -22.74 -10.07 -14.84
C GLN A 570 -21.84 -8.87 -14.53
N PRO A 571 -21.12 -8.32 -15.52
CA PRO A 571 -20.38 -7.09 -15.33
C PRO A 571 -21.43 -6.04 -14.94
N SER A 572 -21.17 -5.22 -13.93
CA SER A 572 -21.94 -3.98 -13.78
C SER A 572 -21.84 -3.27 -15.13
N VAL A 573 -22.95 -3.21 -15.87
CA VAL A 573 -23.04 -2.79 -17.27
C VAL A 573 -22.45 -1.38 -17.50
N GLU A 574 -22.19 -0.63 -16.44
CA GLU A 574 -21.56 0.69 -16.44
C GLU A 574 -20.03 0.69 -16.67
N GLU A 575 -19.27 -0.39 -16.44
CA GLU A 575 -17.79 -0.38 -16.61
C GLU A 575 -17.31 -0.70 -18.06
N ALA A 576 -18.19 -1.14 -18.97
CA ALA A 576 -17.78 -1.67 -20.28
C ALA A 576 -17.71 -0.65 -21.45
N ALA A 577 -18.06 0.62 -21.23
CA ALA A 577 -18.09 1.64 -22.29
C ALA A 577 -16.83 2.52 -22.31
N LEU A 578 -15.66 1.93 -22.49
CA LEU A 578 -14.48 2.67 -22.96
C LEU A 578 -14.20 2.27 -24.41
N PRO A 579 -14.35 3.19 -25.38
CA PRO A 579 -14.07 2.86 -26.78
C PRO A 579 -12.58 2.60 -26.94
N ILE A 580 -12.24 1.36 -27.27
CA ILE A 580 -10.92 1.00 -27.77
C ILE A 580 -10.78 1.71 -29.12
N ARG A 581 -10.03 2.82 -29.16
CA ARG A 581 -9.57 3.40 -30.42
C ARG A 581 -8.47 2.48 -30.96
N ALA A 582 -8.74 1.90 -32.12
CA ALA A 582 -7.79 1.12 -32.91
C ALA A 582 -6.62 1.96 -33.40
#